data_AF-A0A5Q2MNG8-F1
#
_entry.id   AF-A0A5Q2MNG8-F1
#
_cell.length_a   1.000
_cell.length_b   1.000
_cell.length_c   1.000
_cell.angle_alpha   90.00
_cell.angle_beta   90.00
_cell.angle_gamma   90.00
#
_symmetry.space_group_name_H-M   'P 1'
#
loop_
_entity.id
_entity.type
_entity.pdbx_description
1 polymer ?
#
loop_
_entity_poly.entity_id
_entity_poly.type
_entity_poly.pdbx_seq_one_letter_code
_entity_poly.pdbx_strand_id
1 'polypeptide(L)'
;MTMFTFEAVVADITASATGMTSAADTVKAADPTAGLSSVSTALPGSASAAAATTLSTAWTERFTTWATDAASHATARTNSASSYTRADHDASMRMQANSVANRGPAMAQAQ
;
A
#
# COMPACT_ATOMS: atom_id res chain seq x y z
N MET A 1 25.92 -4.75 16.07
CA MET A 1 24.54 -5.13 16.44
C MET A 1 23.65 -3.92 16.19
N THR A 2 22.99 -3.84 15.00
CA THR A 2 21.81 -2.97 14.66
C THR A 2 21.45 -2.91 13.17
N MET A 3 22.21 -3.49 12.23
CA MET A 3 21.87 -3.35 10.80
C MET A 3 20.66 -4.20 10.32
N PHE A 4 20.16 -5.13 11.16
CA PHE A 4 19.09 -6.07 10.79
C PHE A 4 17.65 -5.53 10.91
N THR A 5 17.42 -4.30 11.40
CA THR A 5 16.06 -3.86 11.73
C THR A 5 15.40 -3.00 10.65
N PHE A 6 16.17 -2.26 9.86
CA PHE A 6 15.60 -1.30 8.91
C PHE A 6 15.14 -1.96 7.60
N GLU A 7 16.00 -2.78 7.00
CA GLU A 7 15.65 -3.55 5.79
C GLU A 7 14.47 -4.49 6.05
N ALA A 8 14.41 -5.09 7.25
CA ALA A 8 13.29 -5.92 7.67
C ALA A 8 11.97 -5.12 7.70
N VAL A 9 11.97 -3.89 8.24
CA VAL A 9 10.79 -3.03 8.25
C VAL A 9 10.36 -2.61 6.84
N VAL A 10 11.32 -2.27 5.96
CA VAL A 10 11.03 -1.94 4.55
C VAL A 10 10.43 -3.13 3.81
N ALA A 11 10.96 -4.33 4.05
CA ALA A 11 10.43 -5.58 3.48
C ALA A 11 9.01 -5.86 3.97
N ASP A 12 8.74 -5.72 5.27
CA ASP A 12 7.41 -5.92 5.85
C ASP A 12 6.38 -4.92 5.31
N ILE A 13 6.75 -3.64 5.18
CA ILE A 13 5.88 -2.60 4.59
C ILE A 13 5.54 -2.95 3.14
N THR A 14 6.53 -3.42 2.37
CA THR A 14 6.35 -3.79 0.96
C THR A 14 5.49 -5.04 0.80
N ALA A 15 5.70 -6.05 1.64
CA ALA A 15 4.88 -7.27 1.67
C ALA A 15 3.43 -6.93 2.05
N SER A 16 3.24 -6.07 3.04
CA SER A 16 1.92 -5.56 3.43
C SER A 16 1.23 -4.81 2.29
N ALA A 17 1.93 -3.92 1.59
CA ALA A 17 1.40 -3.20 0.42
C ALA A 17 0.97 -4.17 -0.70
N THR A 18 1.78 -5.19 -0.96
CA THR A 18 1.47 -6.23 -1.96
C THR A 18 0.19 -6.99 -1.60
N GLY A 19 0.05 -7.41 -0.33
CA GLY A 19 -1.16 -8.06 0.15
C GLY A 19 -2.40 -7.18 0.02
N MET A 20 -2.27 -5.87 0.27
CA MET A 20 -3.35 -4.91 0.08
C MET A 20 -3.76 -4.76 -1.37
N THR A 21 -2.81 -4.70 -2.31
CA THR A 21 -3.11 -4.67 -3.75
C THR A 21 -3.84 -5.93 -4.18
N SER A 22 -3.36 -7.11 -3.77
CA SER A 22 -4.02 -8.39 -4.09
C SER A 22 -5.45 -8.45 -3.54
N ALA A 23 -5.68 -7.95 -2.33
CA ALA A 23 -7.01 -7.85 -1.76
C ALA A 23 -7.88 -6.89 -2.59
N ALA A 24 -7.38 -5.70 -2.92
CA ALA A 24 -8.11 -4.72 -3.74
C ALA A 24 -8.52 -5.31 -5.11
N ASP A 25 -7.64 -6.06 -5.76
CA ASP A 25 -7.91 -6.67 -7.06
C ASP A 25 -8.95 -7.79 -6.95
N THR A 26 -8.86 -8.63 -5.91
CA THR A 26 -9.85 -9.68 -5.63
C THR A 26 -11.25 -9.09 -5.45
N VAL A 27 -11.33 -7.93 -4.81
CA VAL A 27 -12.57 -7.25 -4.46
C VAL A 27 -13.17 -6.56 -5.67
N LYS A 28 -12.33 -5.94 -6.52
CA LYS A 28 -12.77 -5.39 -7.81
C LYS A 28 -13.31 -6.48 -8.73
N ALA A 29 -12.72 -7.67 -8.68
CA ALA A 29 -13.16 -8.81 -9.47
C ALA A 29 -14.44 -9.47 -8.92
N ALA A 30 -14.77 -9.24 -7.65
CA ALA A 30 -16.00 -9.73 -7.08
C ALA A 30 -17.19 -8.95 -7.66
N ASP A 31 -18.23 -9.67 -8.08
CA ASP A 31 -19.54 -9.09 -8.36
C ASP A 31 -20.44 -9.29 -7.13
N PRO A 32 -20.46 -8.34 -6.17
CA PRO A 32 -21.34 -8.47 -5.01
C PRO A 32 -22.82 -8.38 -5.41
N THR A 33 -23.13 -7.88 -6.60
CA THR A 33 -24.50 -7.70 -7.07
C THR A 33 -25.06 -8.91 -7.81
N ALA A 34 -24.24 -9.95 -7.99
CA ALA A 34 -24.65 -11.18 -8.64
C ALA A 34 -25.91 -11.75 -7.98
N GLY A 35 -26.97 -11.91 -8.78
CA GLY A 35 -28.26 -12.44 -8.32
C GLY A 35 -29.27 -11.38 -7.85
N LEU A 36 -28.86 -10.16 -7.48
CA LEU A 36 -29.82 -9.11 -7.10
C LEU A 36 -30.68 -8.64 -8.27
N SER A 37 -30.13 -8.65 -9.49
CA SER A 37 -30.87 -8.34 -10.72
C SER A 37 -32.01 -9.33 -11.01
N SER A 38 -31.89 -10.57 -10.53
CA SER A 38 -32.96 -11.57 -10.69
C SER A 38 -34.18 -11.23 -9.83
N VAL A 39 -33.98 -10.63 -8.66
CA VAL A 39 -35.05 -10.22 -7.74
C VAL A 39 -35.88 -9.09 -8.36
N SER A 40 -35.22 -8.08 -8.93
CA SER A 40 -35.92 -6.97 -9.59
C SER A 40 -36.67 -7.42 -10.85
N THR A 41 -36.14 -8.40 -11.57
CA THR A 41 -36.78 -8.99 -12.76
C THR A 41 -37.97 -9.88 -12.39
N ALA A 42 -37.87 -10.67 -11.32
CA ALA A 42 -38.91 -11.60 -10.91
C ALA A 42 -40.12 -10.91 -10.27
N LEU A 43 -39.92 -9.77 -9.61
CA LEU A 43 -40.96 -9.06 -8.85
C LEU A 43 -41.08 -7.58 -9.26
N PRO A 44 -41.38 -7.28 -10.54
CA PRO A 44 -41.38 -5.91 -11.05
C PRO A 44 -42.41 -5.04 -10.31
N GLY A 45 -41.98 -3.83 -9.94
CA GLY A 45 -42.81 -2.88 -9.20
C GLY A 45 -43.03 -3.19 -7.71
N SER A 46 -42.51 -4.31 -7.20
CA SER A 46 -42.58 -4.63 -5.78
C SER A 46 -41.61 -3.79 -4.94
N ALA A 47 -41.91 -3.66 -3.65
CA ALA A 47 -40.99 -3.07 -2.69
C ALA A 47 -39.66 -3.84 -2.62
N SER A 48 -39.70 -5.17 -2.78
CA SER A 48 -38.49 -6.02 -2.81
C SER A 48 -37.60 -5.72 -4.02
N ALA A 49 -38.18 -5.45 -5.19
CA ALA A 49 -37.41 -5.04 -6.37
C ALA A 49 -36.72 -3.69 -6.15
N ALA A 50 -37.42 -2.71 -5.55
CA ALA A 50 -36.83 -1.43 -5.21
C ALA A 50 -35.68 -1.58 -4.18
N ALA A 51 -35.89 -2.41 -3.14
CA ALA A 51 -34.87 -2.69 -2.14
C ALA A 51 -33.64 -3.41 -2.74
N ALA A 52 -33.85 -4.36 -3.66
CA ALA A 52 -32.77 -5.06 -4.35
C ALA A 52 -31.92 -4.09 -5.20
N THR A 53 -32.55 -3.16 -5.92
CA THR A 53 -31.84 -2.11 -6.67
C THR A 53 -31.02 -1.21 -5.74
N THR A 54 -31.62 -0.73 -4.65
CA THR A 54 -30.91 0.11 -3.65
C THR A 54 -29.71 -0.63 -3.06
N LEU A 55 -29.89 -1.90 -2.69
CA LEU A 55 -28.81 -2.73 -2.17
C LEU A 55 -27.69 -2.93 -3.21
N SER A 56 -28.06 -3.23 -4.46
CA SER A 56 -27.11 -3.39 -5.56
C SER A 56 -26.24 -2.14 -5.73
N THR A 57 -26.86 -0.96 -5.77
CA THR A 57 -26.13 0.32 -5.88
C THR A 57 -25.19 0.53 -4.70
N ALA A 58 -25.69 0.35 -3.46
CA ALA A 58 -24.91 0.55 -2.26
C ALA A 58 -23.71 -0.41 -2.18
N TRP A 59 -23.88 -1.67 -2.60
CA TRP A 59 -22.79 -2.64 -2.62
C TRP A 59 -21.76 -2.34 -3.70
N THR A 60 -22.18 -1.98 -4.92
CA THR A 60 -21.25 -1.57 -5.98
C THR A 60 -20.39 -0.40 -5.52
N GLU A 61 -21.00 0.64 -4.93
CA GLU A 61 -20.28 1.78 -4.40
C GLU A 61 -19.32 1.37 -3.29
N ARG A 62 -19.79 0.59 -2.31
CA ARG A 62 -18.99 0.19 -1.15
C ARG A 62 -17.77 -0.66 -1.51
N PHE A 63 -17.91 -1.58 -2.47
CA PHE A 63 -16.80 -2.44 -2.91
C PHE A 63 -15.81 -1.67 -3.78
N THR A 64 -16.30 -0.80 -4.66
CA THR A 64 -15.45 0.08 -5.49
C THR A 64 -14.61 1.02 -4.63
N THR A 65 -15.23 1.69 -3.67
CA THR A 65 -14.54 2.59 -2.74
C THR A 65 -13.50 1.84 -1.93
N TRP A 66 -13.85 0.69 -1.38
CA TRP A 66 -12.89 -0.10 -0.60
C TRP A 66 -11.66 -0.52 -1.39
N ALA A 67 -11.85 -1.04 -2.61
CA ALA A 67 -10.72 -1.43 -3.44
C ALA A 67 -9.85 -0.22 -3.84
N THR A 68 -10.46 0.94 -4.05
CA THR A 68 -9.75 2.19 -4.32
C THR A 68 -8.93 2.64 -3.12
N ASP A 69 -9.51 2.60 -1.91
CA ASP A 69 -8.83 2.97 -0.68
C ASP A 69 -7.67 2.01 -0.35
N ALA A 70 -7.89 0.71 -0.54
CA ALA A 70 -6.86 -0.31 -0.34
C ALA A 70 -5.67 -0.11 -1.30
N ALA A 71 -5.94 0.13 -2.59
CA ALA A 71 -4.89 0.43 -3.57
C ALA A 71 -4.14 1.74 -3.26
N SER A 72 -4.87 2.77 -2.81
CA SER A 72 -4.27 4.05 -2.42
C SER A 72 -3.35 3.90 -1.22
N HIS A 73 -3.75 3.13 -0.21
CA HIS A 73 -2.94 2.88 0.98
C HIS A 73 -1.73 1.98 0.66
N ALA A 74 -1.87 0.99 -0.24
CA ALA A 74 -0.74 0.20 -0.74
C ALA A 74 0.31 1.09 -1.44
N THR A 75 -0.15 2.05 -2.26
CA THR A 75 0.71 3.04 -2.92
C THR A 75 1.44 3.91 -1.91
N ALA A 76 0.72 4.44 -0.92
CA ALA A 76 1.31 5.26 0.15
C ALA A 76 2.40 4.50 0.92
N ARG A 77 2.16 3.22 1.26
CA ARG A 77 3.15 2.36 1.93
C ARG A 77 4.39 2.12 1.08
N THR A 78 4.22 1.84 -0.20
CA THR A 78 5.34 1.65 -1.14
C THR A 78 6.19 2.91 -1.26
N ASN A 79 5.55 4.09 -1.29
CA ASN A 79 6.23 5.38 -1.31
C ASN A 79 7.00 5.66 0.00
N SER A 80 6.42 5.30 1.16
CA SER A 80 7.10 5.39 2.44
C SER A 80 8.32 4.47 2.50
N ALA A 81 8.20 3.21 2.09
CA ALA A 81 9.31 2.25 2.01
C ALA A 81 10.45 2.75 1.12
N SER A 82 10.10 3.33 -0.03
CA SER A 82 11.07 3.93 -0.96
C SER A 82 11.77 5.16 -0.35
N SER A 83 11.02 6.01 0.35
CA SER A 83 11.56 7.20 1.03
C SER A 83 12.52 6.81 2.14
N TYR A 84 12.17 5.77 2.92
CA TYR A 84 13.05 5.20 3.92
C TYR A 84 14.36 4.75 3.28
N THR A 85 14.31 3.90 2.25
CA THR A 85 15.52 3.35 1.60
C THR A 85 16.46 4.45 1.10
N ARG A 86 15.91 5.52 0.52
CA ARG A 86 16.68 6.69 0.08
C ARG A 86 17.36 7.42 1.25
N ALA A 87 16.62 7.65 2.33
CA ALA A 87 17.15 8.34 3.51
C ALA A 87 18.31 7.57 4.16
N ASP A 88 18.21 6.24 4.22
CA ASP A 88 19.27 5.38 4.76
C ASP A 88 20.53 5.41 3.87
N HIS A 89 20.34 5.29 2.56
CA HIS A 89 21.44 5.40 1.59
C HIS A 89 22.17 6.75 1.71
N ASP A 90 21.43 7.86 1.79
CA ASP A 90 22.01 9.21 1.95
C ASP A 90 22.74 9.36 3.29
N ALA A 91 22.22 8.79 4.36
CA ALA A 91 22.90 8.77 5.66
C ALA A 91 24.22 7.99 5.59
N SER A 92 24.22 6.82 4.95
CA SER A 92 25.42 6.00 4.75
C SER A 92 26.50 6.74 3.96
N MET A 93 26.13 7.42 2.86
CA MET A 93 27.07 8.23 2.08
C MET A 93 27.68 9.37 2.91
N ARG A 94 26.86 10.07 3.71
CA ARG A 94 27.35 11.16 4.59
C ARG A 94 28.31 10.64 5.65
N MET A 95 28.05 9.47 6.24
CA MET A 95 28.95 8.84 7.21
C MET A 95 30.28 8.46 6.57
N GLN A 96 30.26 7.89 5.36
CA GLN A 96 31.47 7.56 4.61
C GLN A 96 32.30 8.81 4.30
N ALA A 97 31.66 9.87 3.77
CA ALA A 97 32.33 11.13 3.48
C ALA A 97 32.98 11.75 4.72
N ASN A 98 32.27 11.77 5.86
CA ASN A 98 32.82 12.29 7.12
C ASN A 98 33.98 11.43 7.66
N SER A 99 33.90 10.10 7.49
CA SER A 99 34.98 9.18 7.91
C SER A 99 36.27 9.38 7.10
N VAL A 100 36.15 9.72 5.81
CA VAL A 100 37.30 10.02 4.93
C VAL A 100 37.90 11.37 5.31
N ALA A 101 37.08 12.40 5.53
CA ALA A 101 37.53 13.72 5.96
C ALA A 101 38.31 13.67 7.30
N ASN A 102 37.83 12.87 8.27
CA ASN A 102 38.49 12.74 9.57
C ASN A 102 39.81 11.94 9.53
N ARG A 103 40.09 11.19 8.45
CA ARG A 103 41.37 10.48 8.24
C ARG A 103 42.45 11.32 7.54
N GLY A 104 42.08 12.46 6.95
CA GLY A 104 42.97 13.30 6.13
C GLY A 104 44.09 14.09 6.86
N PRO A 105 43.92 14.59 8.10
CA PRO A 105 44.96 15.47 8.69
C PRO A 105 46.02 14.74 9.54
N ALA A 106 45.82 13.48 9.93
CA ALA A 106 46.72 12.80 10.88
C ALA A 106 48.08 12.35 10.29
N MET A 107 48.21 12.25 8.96
CA MET A 107 49.48 11.82 8.32
C MET A 107 50.40 12.98 7.89
N ALA A 108 49.99 14.24 8.09
CA ALA A 108 50.77 15.41 7.68
C ALA A 108 51.61 16.04 8.81
N GLN A 109 51.60 15.50 10.03
CA GLN A 109 52.32 16.06 11.19
C GLN A 109 53.45 15.17 11.74
N ALA A 110 53.92 14.18 10.97
CA ALA A 110 54.98 13.25 11.39
C ALA A 110 56.31 13.42 10.61
N GLN A 111 56.60 14.61 10.10
CA GLN A 111 57.90 14.97 9.50
C GLN A 111 58.50 16.15 10.26
#